data_AF-A0A561U2Y9-F1
#
_entry.id   AF-A0A561U2Y9-F1
#
_cell.length_a   1.000
_cell.length_b   1.000
_cell.length_c   1.000
_cell.angle_alpha   90.00
_cell.angle_beta   90.00
_cell.angle_gamma   90.00
#
_symmetry.space_group_name_H-M   'P 1'
#
loop_
_entity.id
_entity.type
_entity.pdbx_description
1 polymer ?
#
loop_
_entity_poly.entity_id
_entity_poly.type
_entity_poly.pdbx_seq_one_letter_code
_entity_poly.pdbx_strand_id
1 'polypeptide(L)'
;MTLVELGDRVGRAPSQLSLLENGHREPKLSLLRSLADALGTSVDELLSKKAPNRRAELEIAVEKAQLDPIYQRLSLPPLKVGKRLPTEALEHVLALYEELRRRETQKVATPEEARKANAELRGMMRRHNNFFPEIEKAASDLLKRVGYHGGPLSEGLIQSIATHMGFGLKFVTDLPRSVRSVTDMKNRRIFLRRESLGMHSPRTILLQTLGHLTLGHNQPRDFADFLRQRVEANYFAAAVLVPEQTAVPFLQEAKSERDLAVEDLRDVFSVSYEMAAHRFTNLATQYLDLVCHFVRNDETGIIHKAYENDGLAFPTDPTGAIEGQRMCRYWAGRQVFASPDRYSTYYQYTDKPGATHWCVGHVDPSRGRDFAITLGVPYTESRWFRGRDTNNHSKSGCPNGECCQRPPAELASRWEGMVWPSARAHSHVLAALPADTFPGVDEADVYAFVEAHQG
;
A
#
# COMPACT_ATOMS: atom_id res chain seq x y z
N MET A 1 -37.79 -14.54 40.80
CA MET A 1 -38.37 -15.89 40.65
C MET A 1 -37.23 -16.89 40.62
N THR A 2 -37.26 -17.90 41.48
CA THR A 2 -36.24 -18.97 41.53
C THR A 2 -36.53 -20.05 40.47
N LEU A 3 -35.54 -20.90 40.14
CA LEU A 3 -35.74 -22.03 39.21
C LEU A 3 -36.79 -23.03 39.73
N VAL A 4 -37.00 -23.09 41.05
CA VAL A 4 -38.04 -23.91 41.68
C VAL A 4 -39.41 -23.32 41.39
N GLU A 5 -39.61 -22.04 41.68
CA GLU A 5 -40.86 -21.32 41.41
C GLU A 5 -41.22 -21.28 39.92
N LEU A 6 -40.21 -21.15 39.05
CA LEU A 6 -40.41 -21.20 37.61
C LEU A 6 -40.78 -22.61 37.14
N GLY A 7 -40.14 -23.64 37.71
CA GLY A 7 -40.43 -25.05 37.46
C GLY A 7 -41.87 -25.42 37.77
N ASP A 8 -42.37 -24.96 38.92
CA ASP A 8 -43.75 -25.18 39.36
C ASP A 8 -44.76 -24.52 38.40
N ARG A 9 -44.44 -23.32 37.90
CA ARG A 9 -45.32 -22.59 36.94
C ARG A 9 -45.39 -23.21 35.56
N VAL A 10 -44.31 -23.86 35.10
CA VAL A 10 -44.23 -24.42 33.72
C VAL A 10 -44.28 -25.95 33.69
N GLY A 11 -44.51 -26.60 34.84
CA GLY A 11 -44.63 -28.05 34.96
C GLY A 11 -43.31 -28.80 34.64
N ARG A 12 -42.17 -28.25 35.06
CA ARG A 12 -40.84 -28.83 34.79
C ARG A 12 -39.98 -28.89 36.05
N ALA A 13 -39.16 -29.93 36.13
CA ALA A 13 -38.19 -30.05 37.20
C ALA A 13 -37.15 -28.90 37.11
N PRO A 14 -36.68 -28.35 38.25
CA PRO A 14 -35.67 -27.29 38.27
C PRO A 14 -34.37 -27.68 37.54
N SER A 15 -34.01 -28.96 37.60
CA SER A 15 -32.86 -29.52 36.88
C SER A 15 -33.03 -29.48 35.36
N GLN A 16 -34.24 -29.67 34.83
CA GLN A 16 -34.52 -29.52 33.40
C GLN A 16 -34.42 -28.06 32.96
N LEU A 17 -34.90 -27.13 33.77
CA LEU A 17 -34.78 -25.70 33.47
C LEU A 17 -33.33 -25.22 33.51
N SER A 18 -32.52 -25.73 34.44
CA SER A 18 -31.09 -25.42 34.50
C SER A 18 -30.32 -25.92 33.26
N LEU A 19 -30.68 -27.08 32.70
CA LEU A 19 -30.07 -27.56 31.45
C LEU A 19 -30.43 -26.68 30.25
N LEU A 20 -31.62 -26.07 30.25
CA LEU A 20 -32.04 -25.12 29.22
C LEU A 20 -31.30 -23.78 29.38
N GLU A 21 -31.19 -23.26 30.60
CA GLU A 21 -30.50 -22.00 30.92
C GLU A 21 -29.01 -22.03 30.51
N ASN A 22 -28.35 -23.17 30.68
CA ASN A 22 -26.94 -23.36 30.34
C ASN A 22 -26.71 -23.87 28.90
N GLY A 23 -27.75 -23.89 28.06
CA GLY A 23 -27.62 -24.27 26.65
C GLY A 23 -27.29 -25.75 26.39
N HIS A 24 -27.41 -26.62 27.40
CA HIS A 24 -27.14 -28.06 27.29
C HIS A 24 -28.32 -28.85 26.71
N ARG A 25 -29.48 -28.21 26.51
CA ARG A 25 -30.66 -28.84 25.94
C ARG A 25 -31.47 -27.83 25.14
N GLU A 26 -31.98 -28.24 23.99
CA GLU A 26 -32.92 -27.42 23.22
C GLU A 26 -34.36 -27.55 23.75
N PRO A 27 -35.07 -26.43 23.99
CA PRO A 27 -36.46 -26.46 24.40
C PRO A 27 -37.41 -26.69 23.22
N LYS A 28 -38.51 -27.41 23.46
CA LYS A 28 -39.64 -27.47 22.52
C LYS A 28 -40.36 -26.12 22.49
N LEU A 29 -40.94 -25.76 21.33
CA LEU A 29 -41.69 -24.51 21.16
C LEU A 29 -42.81 -24.32 22.19
N SER A 30 -43.47 -25.40 22.60
CA SER A 30 -44.50 -25.37 23.65
C SER A 30 -43.94 -24.95 25.01
N LEU A 31 -42.72 -25.36 25.34
CA LEU A 31 -42.05 -24.99 26.59
C LEU A 31 -41.55 -23.54 26.55
N LEU A 32 -41.05 -23.07 25.41
CA LEU A 32 -40.68 -21.66 25.21
C LEU A 32 -41.87 -20.72 25.43
N ARG A 33 -43.06 -21.08 24.92
CA ARG A 33 -44.29 -20.32 25.16
C ARG A 33 -44.67 -20.28 26.64
N SER A 34 -44.67 -21.44 27.32
CA SER A 34 -44.96 -21.49 28.76
C SER A 34 -43.95 -20.71 29.61
N LEU A 35 -42.67 -20.70 29.23
CA LEU A 35 -41.64 -19.89 29.88
C LEU A 35 -41.87 -18.39 29.63
N ALA A 36 -42.21 -17.99 28.41
CA ALA A 36 -42.51 -16.60 28.06
C ALA A 36 -43.69 -16.07 28.89
N ASP A 37 -44.78 -16.83 28.97
CA ASP A 37 -45.97 -16.49 29.77
C ASP A 37 -45.63 -16.38 31.27
N ALA A 38 -44.87 -17.34 31.81
CA ALA A 38 -44.50 -17.37 33.23
C ALA A 38 -43.55 -16.23 33.64
N LEU A 39 -42.74 -15.74 32.69
CA LEU A 39 -41.75 -14.66 32.87
C LEU A 39 -42.30 -13.28 32.45
N GLY A 40 -43.48 -13.21 31.83
CA GLY A 40 -44.08 -11.96 31.35
C GLY A 40 -43.33 -11.34 30.16
N THR A 41 -42.77 -12.17 29.28
CA THR A 41 -41.98 -11.77 28.11
C THR A 41 -42.52 -12.45 26.84
N SER A 42 -41.92 -12.21 25.67
CA SER A 42 -42.28 -12.88 24.42
C SER A 42 -41.28 -13.98 24.05
N VAL A 43 -41.71 -14.93 23.21
CA VAL A 43 -40.81 -15.95 22.67
C VAL A 43 -39.67 -15.33 21.85
N ASP A 44 -39.95 -14.25 21.11
CA ASP A 44 -38.94 -13.52 20.33
C ASP A 44 -37.88 -12.88 21.24
N GLU A 45 -38.29 -12.38 22.40
CA GLU A 45 -37.39 -11.78 23.38
C GLU A 45 -36.54 -12.84 24.10
N LEU A 46 -37.09 -14.03 24.39
CA LEU A 46 -36.32 -15.17 24.89
C LEU A 46 -35.29 -15.71 23.88
N LEU A 47 -35.55 -15.56 22.58
CA LEU A 47 -34.65 -15.98 21.50
C LEU A 47 -33.76 -14.83 21.00
N SER A 48 -33.85 -13.66 21.60
CA SER A 48 -33.08 -12.48 21.21
C SER A 48 -31.59 -12.72 21.43
N LYS A 49 -30.79 -12.39 20.42
CA LYS A 49 -29.32 -12.38 20.51
C LYS A 49 -28.77 -11.15 21.24
N LYS A 50 -29.64 -10.23 21.66
CA LYS A 50 -29.26 -9.01 22.39
C LYS A 50 -29.07 -9.35 23.86
N ALA A 51 -27.92 -9.01 24.43
CA ALA A 51 -27.65 -9.27 25.83
C ALA A 51 -28.70 -8.58 26.74
N PRO A 52 -29.26 -9.29 27.75
CA PRO A 52 -30.36 -8.78 28.56
C PRO A 52 -29.96 -7.62 29.49
N ASN A 53 -28.67 -7.50 29.82
CA ASN A 53 -28.12 -6.39 30.59
C ASN A 53 -26.63 -6.19 30.27
N ARG A 54 -26.06 -5.06 30.72
CA ARG A 54 -24.65 -4.70 30.48
C ARG A 54 -23.67 -5.75 31.01
N ARG A 55 -23.98 -6.37 32.15
CA ARG A 55 -23.13 -7.43 32.69
C ARG A 55 -23.10 -8.63 31.76
N ALA A 56 -24.25 -9.15 31.35
CA ALA A 56 -24.34 -10.28 30.43
C ALA A 56 -23.63 -10.00 29.09
N GLU A 57 -23.66 -8.75 28.61
CA GLU A 57 -22.88 -8.32 27.44
C GLU A 57 -21.37 -8.51 27.65
N LEU A 58 -20.86 -8.07 28.82
CA LEU A 58 -19.44 -8.22 29.19
C LEU A 58 -19.04 -9.68 29.39
N GLU A 59 -19.90 -10.50 30.01
CA GLU A 59 -19.65 -11.93 30.20
C GLU A 59 -19.47 -12.64 28.84
N ILE A 60 -20.38 -12.37 27.88
CA ILE A 60 -20.30 -12.90 26.52
C ILE A 60 -19.04 -12.38 25.79
N ALA A 61 -18.71 -11.10 25.95
CA ALA A 61 -17.54 -10.51 25.31
C ALA A 61 -16.23 -11.13 25.81
N VAL A 62 -16.11 -11.36 27.12
CA VAL A 62 -14.94 -12.02 27.72
C VAL A 62 -14.85 -13.49 27.29
N GLU A 63 -15.96 -14.23 27.21
CA GLU A 63 -15.95 -15.59 26.68
C GLU A 63 -15.49 -15.65 25.22
N LYS A 64 -15.98 -14.72 24.38
CA LYS A 64 -15.52 -14.61 22.98
C LYS A 64 -14.04 -14.24 22.88
N ALA A 65 -13.58 -13.31 23.72
CA ALA A 65 -12.16 -12.92 23.77
C ALA A 65 -11.27 -14.12 24.07
N GLN A 66 -11.66 -15.00 25.00
CA GLN A 66 -10.91 -16.21 25.34
C GLN A 66 -10.80 -17.24 24.19
N LEU A 67 -11.72 -17.18 23.21
CA LEU A 67 -11.67 -18.01 22.01
C LEU A 67 -10.79 -17.43 20.89
N ASP A 68 -10.35 -16.17 21.02
CA ASP A 68 -9.51 -15.51 20.02
C ASP A 68 -8.08 -16.09 20.03
N PRO A 69 -7.49 -16.40 18.86
CA PRO A 69 -6.10 -16.88 18.75
C PRO A 69 -5.05 -15.99 19.42
N ILE A 70 -5.29 -14.68 19.58
CA ILE A 70 -4.40 -13.77 20.30
C ILE A 70 -4.44 -14.05 21.80
N TYR A 71 -5.64 -14.24 22.37
CA TYR A 71 -5.81 -14.60 23.78
C TYR A 71 -5.20 -15.99 24.07
N GLN A 72 -5.45 -16.96 23.20
CA GLN A 72 -4.93 -18.34 23.36
C GLN A 72 -3.40 -18.38 23.40
N ARG A 73 -2.71 -17.50 22.67
CA ARG A 73 -1.25 -17.38 22.69
C ARG A 73 -0.69 -16.92 24.03
N LEU A 74 -1.47 -16.23 24.86
CA LEU A 74 -1.04 -15.81 26.20
C LEU A 74 -0.88 -16.99 27.16
N SER A 75 -1.39 -18.18 26.80
CA SER A 75 -1.33 -19.38 27.63
C SER A 75 -1.89 -19.18 29.04
N LEU A 76 -2.89 -18.30 29.17
CA LEU A 76 -3.58 -18.04 30.42
C LEU A 76 -4.64 -19.12 30.68
N PRO A 77 -4.86 -19.54 31.94
CA PRO A 77 -6.00 -20.37 32.30
C PRO A 77 -7.32 -19.67 31.94
N PRO A 78 -8.37 -20.41 31.51
CA PRO A 78 -9.65 -19.82 31.18
C PRO A 78 -10.25 -19.13 32.42
N LEU A 79 -10.59 -17.85 32.27
CA LEU A 79 -11.30 -17.07 33.26
C LEU A 79 -12.75 -17.56 33.33
N LYS A 80 -13.09 -18.20 34.45
CA LYS A 80 -14.47 -18.61 34.74
C LYS A 80 -15.26 -17.39 35.18
N VAL A 81 -16.16 -16.93 34.31
CA VAL A 81 -17.05 -15.82 34.59
C VAL A 81 -18.19 -16.31 35.47
N GLY A 82 -18.12 -16.00 36.77
CA GLY A 82 -19.11 -16.42 37.76
C GLY A 82 -19.67 -15.23 38.55
N LYS A 83 -20.75 -15.46 39.30
CA LYS A 83 -21.48 -14.44 40.08
C LYS A 83 -20.61 -13.64 41.07
N ARG A 84 -19.45 -14.18 41.48
CA ARG A 84 -18.51 -13.54 42.42
C ARG A 84 -17.54 -12.58 41.75
N LEU A 85 -17.43 -12.59 40.41
CA LEU A 85 -16.56 -11.68 39.68
C LEU A 85 -17.28 -10.32 39.53
N PRO A 86 -16.71 -9.21 40.02
CA PRO A 86 -17.32 -7.89 39.86
C PRO A 86 -17.43 -7.47 38.40
N THR A 87 -18.41 -6.63 38.07
CA THR A 87 -18.62 -6.15 36.69
C THR A 87 -17.45 -5.28 36.24
N GLU A 88 -16.90 -4.48 37.14
CA GLU A 88 -15.73 -3.62 36.93
C GLU A 88 -14.48 -4.44 36.55
N ALA A 89 -14.36 -5.66 37.10
CA ALA A 89 -13.28 -6.57 36.74
C ALA A 89 -13.44 -7.12 35.31
N LEU A 90 -14.67 -7.43 34.89
CA LEU A 90 -14.95 -7.83 33.51
C LEU A 90 -14.66 -6.70 32.52
N GLU A 91 -15.05 -5.47 32.85
CA GLU A 91 -14.74 -4.28 32.05
C GLU A 91 -13.24 -4.08 31.92
N HIS A 92 -12.50 -4.19 33.02
CA HIS A 92 -11.06 -3.99 33.02
C HIS A 92 -10.31 -5.09 32.25
N VAL A 93 -10.70 -6.36 32.40
CA VAL A 93 -10.12 -7.48 31.66
C VAL A 93 -10.40 -7.34 30.16
N LEU A 94 -11.62 -6.97 29.80
CA LEU A 94 -11.98 -6.77 28.40
C LEU A 94 -11.20 -5.58 27.80
N ALA A 95 -11.13 -4.45 28.50
CA ALA A 95 -10.35 -3.29 28.05
C ALA A 95 -8.84 -3.61 27.92
N LEU A 96 -8.27 -4.37 28.86
CA LEU A 96 -6.89 -4.83 28.78
C LEU A 96 -6.67 -5.76 27.59
N TYR A 97 -7.60 -6.67 27.32
CA TYR A 97 -7.54 -7.54 26.16
C TYR A 97 -7.67 -6.77 24.85
N GLU A 98 -8.58 -5.81 24.76
CA GLU A 98 -8.74 -4.93 23.61
C GLU A 98 -7.47 -4.13 23.33
N GLU A 99 -6.84 -3.59 24.38
CA GLU A 99 -5.57 -2.87 24.27
C GLU A 99 -4.40 -3.79 23.87
N LEU A 100 -4.34 -5.01 24.42
CA LEU A 100 -3.35 -6.01 24.03
C LEU A 100 -3.53 -6.44 22.57
N ARG A 101 -4.78 -6.70 22.17
CA ARG A 101 -5.15 -7.03 20.80
C ARG A 101 -4.74 -5.90 19.86
N ARG A 102 -5.05 -4.66 20.24
CA ARG A 102 -4.63 -3.44 19.52
C ARG A 102 -3.11 -3.41 19.33
N ARG A 103 -2.33 -3.62 20.39
CA ARG A 103 -0.85 -3.65 20.34
C ARG A 103 -0.29 -4.78 19.49
N GLU A 104 -0.85 -5.98 19.57
CA GLU A 104 -0.41 -7.13 18.75
C GLU A 104 -0.74 -6.90 17.27
N THR A 105 -1.90 -6.31 16.95
CA THR A 105 -2.20 -5.86 15.58
C THR A 105 -1.37 -4.67 15.13
N GLN A 106 -0.83 -3.89 16.07
CA GLN A 106 0.02 -2.72 15.82
C GLN A 106 1.53 -3.04 15.77
N LYS A 107 1.95 -4.31 15.82
CA LYS A 107 3.35 -4.64 15.58
C LYS A 107 3.75 -4.10 14.21
N VAL A 108 4.57 -3.04 14.23
CA VAL A 108 5.25 -2.50 13.06
C VAL A 108 5.95 -3.69 12.40
N ALA A 109 5.63 -3.96 11.14
CA ALA A 109 6.30 -5.01 10.40
C ALA A 109 7.79 -4.83 10.60
N THR A 110 8.45 -5.89 11.05
CA THR A 110 9.91 -5.89 11.16
C THR A 110 10.49 -5.51 9.79
N PRO A 111 11.67 -4.89 9.72
CA PRO A 111 12.31 -4.60 8.44
C PRO A 111 12.38 -5.82 7.51
N GLU A 112 12.49 -7.02 8.06
CA GLU A 112 12.48 -8.29 7.31
C GLU A 112 11.09 -8.63 6.75
N GLU A 113 10.02 -8.52 7.55
CA GLU A 113 8.64 -8.71 7.07
C GLU A 113 8.28 -7.69 5.98
N ALA A 114 8.72 -6.44 6.16
CA ALA A 114 8.51 -5.39 5.17
C ALA A 114 9.22 -5.68 3.84
N ARG A 115 10.44 -6.21 3.89
CA ARG A 115 11.21 -6.63 2.71
C ARG A 115 10.55 -7.81 2.00
N LYS A 116 10.11 -8.82 2.76
CA LYS A 116 9.39 -9.98 2.23
C LYS A 116 8.09 -9.56 1.54
N ALA A 117 7.28 -8.71 2.18
CA ALA A 117 6.04 -8.21 1.60
C ALA A 117 6.25 -7.43 0.29
N ASN A 118 7.31 -6.62 0.20
CA ASN A 118 7.68 -5.94 -1.07
C ASN A 118 8.07 -6.94 -2.16
N ALA A 119 8.86 -7.98 -1.82
CA ALA A 119 9.24 -9.02 -2.76
C ALA A 119 8.04 -9.81 -3.30
N GLU A 120 7.12 -10.20 -2.41
CA GLU A 120 5.87 -10.89 -2.79
C GLU A 120 4.98 -10.01 -3.67
N LEU A 121 4.83 -8.72 -3.33
CA LEU A 121 4.06 -7.76 -4.11
C LEU A 121 4.61 -7.59 -5.52
N ARG A 122 5.94 -7.45 -5.68
CA ARG A 122 6.58 -7.43 -7.00
C ARG A 122 6.34 -8.73 -7.78
N GLY A 123 6.43 -9.87 -7.11
CA GLY A 123 6.13 -11.16 -7.72
C GLY A 123 4.70 -11.22 -8.26
N MET A 124 3.74 -10.68 -7.52
CA MET A 124 2.36 -10.51 -7.97
C MET A 124 2.28 -9.58 -9.19
N MET A 125 2.88 -8.38 -9.11
CA MET A 125 2.88 -7.44 -10.23
C MET A 125 3.45 -8.08 -11.50
N ARG A 126 4.54 -8.85 -11.41
CA ARG A 126 5.11 -9.57 -12.55
C ARG A 126 4.16 -10.59 -13.15
N ARG A 127 3.47 -11.40 -12.33
CA ARG A 127 2.47 -12.38 -12.81
C ARG A 127 1.31 -11.72 -13.54
N HIS A 128 0.96 -10.49 -13.18
CA HIS A 128 -0.07 -9.68 -13.84
C HIS A 128 0.48 -8.84 -15.00
N ASN A 129 1.75 -8.98 -15.39
CA ASN A 129 2.42 -8.08 -16.34
C ASN A 129 2.24 -6.60 -15.98
N ASN A 130 2.16 -6.32 -14.68
CA ASN A 130 1.91 -5.02 -14.08
C ASN A 130 0.65 -4.32 -14.60
N PHE A 131 -0.37 -5.08 -15.01
CA PHE A 131 -1.63 -4.56 -15.52
C PHE A 131 -2.82 -5.06 -14.69
N PHE A 132 -3.69 -4.15 -14.29
CA PHE A 132 -4.82 -4.43 -13.41
C PHE A 132 -6.14 -3.98 -14.08
N PRO A 133 -6.81 -4.88 -14.84
CA PRO A 133 -7.96 -4.51 -15.68
C PRO A 133 -9.13 -3.93 -14.88
N GLU A 134 -9.35 -4.39 -13.65
CA GLU A 134 -10.42 -3.85 -12.80
C GLU A 134 -10.15 -2.41 -12.36
N ILE A 135 -8.88 -2.04 -12.16
CA ILE A 135 -8.49 -0.67 -11.81
C ILE A 135 -8.57 0.23 -13.05
N GLU A 136 -8.18 -0.26 -14.22
CA GLU A 136 -8.37 0.46 -15.50
C GLU A 136 -9.84 0.76 -15.75
N LYS A 137 -10.71 -0.23 -15.55
CA LYS A 137 -12.14 -0.08 -15.69
C LYS A 137 -12.70 0.94 -14.71
N ALA A 138 -12.31 0.88 -13.43
CA ALA A 138 -12.71 1.86 -12.43
C ALA A 138 -12.28 3.30 -12.81
N ALA A 139 -11.05 3.48 -13.30
CA ALA A 139 -10.57 4.77 -13.77
C ALA A 139 -11.35 5.26 -15.00
N SER A 140 -11.56 4.37 -15.99
CA SER A 140 -12.32 4.66 -17.21
C SER A 140 -13.77 5.06 -16.93
N ASP A 141 -14.46 4.31 -16.07
CA ASP A 141 -15.85 4.56 -15.71
C ASP A 141 -15.99 5.90 -14.96
N LEU A 142 -15.01 6.25 -14.12
CA LEU A 142 -14.98 7.55 -13.46
C LEU A 142 -14.77 8.70 -14.45
N LEU A 143 -13.80 8.57 -15.34
CA LEU A 143 -13.49 9.57 -16.38
C LEU A 143 -14.68 9.82 -17.32
N LYS A 144 -15.40 8.77 -17.72
CA LYS A 144 -16.63 8.90 -18.52
C LYS A 144 -17.71 9.71 -17.82
N ARG A 145 -17.89 9.51 -16.51
CA ARG A 145 -18.92 10.22 -15.73
C ARG A 145 -18.64 11.71 -15.59
N VAL A 146 -17.37 12.11 -15.58
CA VAL A 146 -16.97 13.52 -15.48
C VAL A 146 -16.76 14.19 -16.84
N GLY A 147 -17.03 13.49 -17.95
CA GLY A 147 -16.93 14.06 -19.30
C GLY A 147 -15.50 14.26 -19.78
N TYR A 148 -14.58 13.35 -19.44
CA TYR A 148 -13.25 13.36 -20.04
C TYR A 148 -13.32 12.97 -21.52
N HIS A 149 -12.68 13.77 -22.39
CA HIS A 149 -12.70 13.56 -23.84
C HIS A 149 -11.29 13.44 -24.47
N GLY A 150 -10.21 13.63 -23.70
CA GLY A 150 -8.84 13.50 -24.18
C GLY A 150 -7.87 14.53 -23.59
N GLY A 151 -6.57 14.32 -23.83
CA GLY A 151 -5.50 15.22 -23.39
C GLY A 151 -5.19 15.18 -21.89
N PRO A 152 -4.38 16.12 -21.38
CA PRO A 152 -4.03 16.19 -19.97
C PRO A 152 -5.25 16.55 -19.11
N LEU A 153 -5.37 15.93 -17.93
CA LEU A 153 -6.44 16.24 -16.99
C LEU A 153 -6.28 17.65 -16.41
N SER A 154 -7.29 18.49 -16.60
CA SER A 154 -7.35 19.83 -16.01
C SER A 154 -7.70 19.78 -14.51
N GLU A 155 -7.32 20.84 -13.78
CA GLU A 155 -7.71 20.97 -12.36
C GLU A 155 -9.23 20.95 -12.17
N GLY A 156 -9.98 21.57 -13.08
CA GLY A 156 -11.45 21.58 -13.04
C GLY A 156 -12.05 20.18 -13.20
N LEU A 157 -11.45 19.32 -14.04
CA LEU A 157 -11.91 17.94 -14.19
C LEU A 157 -11.59 17.11 -12.94
N ILE A 158 -10.40 17.30 -12.34
CA ILE A 158 -10.03 16.65 -11.07
C ILE A 158 -10.96 17.08 -9.93
N GLN A 159 -11.36 18.35 -9.88
CA GLN A 159 -12.37 18.82 -8.93
C GLN A 159 -13.75 18.23 -9.22
N SER A 160 -14.09 18.04 -10.49
CA SER A 160 -15.33 17.37 -10.89
C SER A 160 -15.35 15.90 -10.47
N ILE A 161 -14.21 15.20 -10.53
CA ILE A 161 -14.05 13.84 -9.99
C ILE A 161 -14.33 13.82 -8.48
N ALA A 162 -13.72 14.71 -7.70
CA ALA A 162 -13.97 14.79 -6.26
C ALA A 162 -15.44 15.09 -5.94
N THR A 163 -16.04 16.06 -6.64
CA THR A 163 -17.45 16.43 -6.49
C THR A 163 -18.40 15.29 -6.87
N HIS A 164 -18.13 14.58 -7.97
CA HIS A 164 -18.90 13.41 -8.41
C HIS A 164 -18.84 12.28 -7.37
N MET A 165 -17.68 12.10 -6.74
CA MET A 165 -17.51 11.20 -5.62
C MET A 165 -18.11 11.75 -4.32
N GLY A 166 -18.74 12.93 -4.33
CA GLY A 166 -19.42 13.55 -3.20
C GLY A 166 -18.47 14.07 -2.12
N PHE A 167 -17.27 14.54 -2.49
CA PHE A 167 -16.31 15.16 -1.58
C PHE A 167 -16.02 16.61 -1.96
N GLY A 168 -15.98 17.50 -0.96
CA GLY A 168 -15.46 18.85 -1.11
C GLY A 168 -13.94 18.89 -0.92
N LEU A 169 -13.24 19.73 -1.70
CA LEU A 169 -11.80 19.93 -1.57
C LEU A 169 -11.50 21.17 -0.72
N LYS A 170 -10.61 21.04 0.27
CA LYS A 170 -10.09 22.16 1.07
C LYS A 170 -8.57 22.18 1.03
N PHE A 171 -8.01 23.31 0.62
CA PHE A 171 -6.57 23.53 0.68
C PHE A 171 -6.21 24.26 1.98
N VAL A 172 -5.30 23.68 2.76
CA VAL A 172 -4.88 24.18 4.08
C VAL A 172 -3.35 24.25 4.19
N THR A 173 -2.84 25.02 5.14
CA THR A 173 -1.39 25.17 5.37
C THR A 173 -0.85 24.31 6.51
N ASP A 174 -1.74 23.86 7.39
CA ASP A 174 -1.47 23.25 8.69
C ASP A 174 -1.78 21.75 8.74
N LEU A 175 -1.75 21.07 7.58
CA LEU A 175 -1.80 19.60 7.55
C LEU A 175 -0.74 18.99 8.49
N PRO A 176 -1.10 17.97 9.31
CA PRO A 176 -0.14 17.27 10.15
C PRO A 176 1.09 16.82 9.38
N ARG A 177 2.27 16.90 9.99
CA ARG A 177 3.55 16.66 9.29
C ARG A 177 3.70 15.23 8.76
N SER A 178 3.00 14.29 9.38
CA SER A 178 3.02 12.86 9.08
C SER A 178 2.13 12.46 7.89
N VAL A 179 1.25 13.37 7.41
CA VAL A 179 0.29 13.07 6.34
C VAL A 179 0.44 14.00 5.15
N ARG A 180 0.03 13.50 3.98
CA ARG A 180 -0.02 14.27 2.72
C ARG A 180 -1.42 14.78 2.39
N SER A 181 -2.43 14.14 2.96
CA SER A 181 -3.84 14.54 2.88
C SER A 181 -4.60 13.96 4.07
N VAL A 182 -5.71 14.60 4.46
CA VAL A 182 -6.66 14.05 5.43
C VAL A 182 -8.04 13.97 4.78
N THR A 183 -8.72 12.84 4.92
CA THR A 183 -10.10 12.67 4.41
C THR A 183 -11.05 12.59 5.58
N ASP A 184 -11.91 13.59 5.71
CA ASP A 184 -13.04 13.58 6.63
C ASP A 184 -14.22 12.88 5.96
N MET A 185 -14.43 11.62 6.36
CA MET A 185 -15.53 10.79 5.86
C MET A 185 -16.90 11.25 6.38
N LYS A 186 -16.95 11.88 7.56
CA LYS A 186 -18.19 12.33 8.20
C LYS A 186 -18.77 13.54 7.48
N ASN A 187 -17.95 14.56 7.22
CA ASN A 187 -18.38 15.79 6.54
C ASN A 187 -18.06 15.80 5.05
N ARG A 188 -17.49 14.71 4.52
CA ARG A 188 -17.18 14.52 3.10
C ARG A 188 -16.24 15.60 2.56
N ARG A 189 -15.11 15.81 3.24
CA ARG A 189 -14.10 16.81 2.89
C ARG A 189 -12.71 16.18 2.76
N ILE A 190 -11.94 16.58 1.75
CA ILE A 190 -10.54 16.19 1.58
C ILE A 190 -9.66 17.42 1.77
N PHE A 191 -8.74 17.34 2.72
CA PHE A 191 -7.77 18.38 3.05
C PHE A 191 -6.43 18.09 2.39
N LEU A 192 -5.89 19.09 1.67
CA LEU A 192 -4.62 19.00 0.94
C LEU A 192 -3.76 20.23 1.26
N ARG A 193 -2.43 20.07 1.21
CA ARG A 193 -1.52 21.22 1.24
C ARG A 193 -1.37 21.77 -0.18
N ARG A 194 -1.25 23.09 -0.32
CA ARG A 194 -0.75 23.69 -1.56
C ARG A 194 0.77 23.48 -1.63
N GLU A 195 1.19 22.46 -2.35
CA GLU A 195 2.59 22.27 -2.75
C GLU A 195 2.72 22.37 -4.28
N SER A 196 3.86 22.87 -4.75
CA SER A 196 4.15 23.02 -6.18
C SER A 196 4.58 21.70 -6.84
N LEU A 197 4.43 21.67 -8.17
CA LEU A 197 4.63 20.59 -9.15
C LEU A 197 5.61 19.44 -8.80
N GLY A 198 5.23 18.19 -9.13
CA GLY A 198 6.01 16.95 -8.99
C GLY A 198 5.13 15.68 -8.91
N MET A 199 5.71 14.48 -8.70
CA MET A 199 4.92 13.25 -8.36
C MET A 199 4.10 13.40 -7.08
N HIS A 200 4.48 14.33 -6.21
CA HIS A 200 3.75 14.73 -5.01
C HIS A 200 2.91 15.99 -5.23
N SER A 201 2.56 16.27 -6.49
CA SER A 201 1.60 17.33 -6.78
C SER A 201 0.28 17.05 -6.07
N PRO A 202 -0.43 18.09 -5.60
CA PRO A 202 -1.72 17.93 -4.91
C PRO A 202 -2.72 17.10 -5.72
N ARG A 203 -2.65 17.16 -7.05
CA ARG A 203 -3.47 16.33 -7.95
C ARG A 203 -3.21 14.83 -7.81
N THR A 204 -1.95 14.41 -7.74
CA THR A 204 -1.61 12.98 -7.65
C THR A 204 -2.00 12.45 -6.28
N ILE A 205 -1.76 13.22 -5.22
CA ILE A 205 -2.16 12.87 -3.86
C ILE A 205 -3.68 12.75 -3.77
N LEU A 206 -4.42 13.72 -4.33
CA LEU A 206 -5.87 13.67 -4.35
C LEU A 206 -6.38 12.42 -5.08
N LEU A 207 -5.85 12.12 -6.27
CA LEU A 207 -6.29 10.96 -7.04
C LEU A 207 -5.90 9.62 -6.38
N GLN A 208 -4.79 9.55 -5.64
CA GLN A 208 -4.45 8.40 -4.81
C GLN A 208 -5.48 8.21 -3.69
N THR A 209 -5.84 9.29 -2.99
CA THR A 209 -6.87 9.29 -1.95
C THR A 209 -8.23 8.87 -2.50
N LEU A 210 -8.64 9.42 -3.65
CA LEU A 210 -9.86 9.01 -4.35
C LEU A 210 -9.77 7.56 -4.86
N GLY A 211 -8.57 7.08 -5.21
CA GLY A 211 -8.32 5.68 -5.56
C GLY A 211 -8.60 4.73 -4.42
N HIS A 212 -8.13 5.03 -3.20
CA HIS A 212 -8.48 4.24 -2.02
C HIS A 212 -10.00 4.12 -1.83
N LEU A 213 -10.72 5.24 -1.98
CA LEU A 213 -12.17 5.27 -1.84
C LEU A 213 -12.89 4.51 -2.96
N THR A 214 -12.44 4.69 -4.21
CA THR A 214 -13.04 4.04 -5.39
C THR A 214 -12.87 2.53 -5.35
N LEU A 215 -11.71 2.06 -4.88
CA LEU A 215 -11.38 0.64 -4.78
C LEU A 215 -11.90 -0.02 -3.48
N GLY A 216 -12.61 0.72 -2.64
CA GLY A 216 -13.19 0.19 -1.40
C GLY A 216 -12.16 -0.23 -0.36
N HIS A 217 -11.00 0.43 -0.34
CA HIS A 217 -9.96 0.17 0.64
C HIS A 217 -10.42 0.54 2.05
N ASN A 218 -10.14 -0.36 3.01
CA ASN A 218 -10.35 -0.13 4.43
C ASN A 218 -9.00 0.04 5.13
N GLN A 219 -9.02 0.34 6.42
CA GLN A 219 -7.80 0.35 7.25
C GLN A 219 -6.99 -0.94 7.00
N PRO A 220 -5.70 -0.82 6.63
CA PRO A 220 -4.85 -1.98 6.36
C PRO A 220 -4.79 -2.92 7.56
N ARG A 221 -4.92 -4.22 7.31
CA ARG A 221 -4.86 -5.26 8.36
C ARG A 221 -3.44 -5.55 8.81
N ASP A 222 -2.50 -5.39 7.89
CA ASP A 222 -1.07 -5.60 8.09
C ASP A 222 -0.27 -4.77 7.06
N PHE A 223 1.05 -4.87 7.12
CA PHE A 223 1.94 -4.13 6.23
C PHE A 223 1.85 -4.58 4.76
N ALA A 224 1.57 -5.85 4.48
CA ALA A 224 1.43 -6.34 3.12
C ALA A 224 0.15 -5.78 2.47
N ASP A 225 -0.96 -5.75 3.21
CA ASP A 225 -2.22 -5.13 2.80
C ASP A 225 -2.04 -3.62 2.57
N PHE A 226 -1.28 -2.93 3.44
CA PHE A 226 -0.93 -1.52 3.26
C PHE A 226 -0.17 -1.29 1.93
N LEU A 227 0.86 -2.09 1.66
CA LEU A 227 1.64 -1.98 0.42
C LEU A 227 0.78 -2.26 -0.82
N ARG A 228 -0.07 -3.30 -0.76
CA ARG A 228 -1.02 -3.64 -1.83
C ARG A 228 -1.95 -2.47 -2.13
N GLN A 229 -2.67 -1.97 -1.11
CA GLN A 229 -3.59 -0.85 -1.27
C GLN A 229 -2.89 0.40 -1.79
N ARG A 230 -1.65 0.65 -1.35
CA ARG A 230 -0.83 1.77 -1.85
C ARG A 230 -0.46 1.60 -3.32
N VAL A 231 -0.10 0.40 -3.79
CA VAL A 231 0.18 0.14 -5.21
C VAL A 231 -1.08 0.32 -6.05
N GLU A 232 -2.21 -0.22 -5.59
CA GLU A 232 -3.49 -0.12 -6.29
C GLU A 232 -3.98 1.34 -6.39
N ALA A 233 -3.88 2.13 -5.31
CA ALA A 233 -4.22 3.55 -5.32
C ALA A 233 -3.28 4.37 -6.22
N ASN A 234 -1.98 4.06 -6.26
CA ASN A 234 -1.03 4.68 -7.17
C ASN A 234 -1.33 4.33 -8.63
N TYR A 235 -1.65 3.07 -8.91
CA TYR A 235 -2.06 2.61 -10.23
C TYR A 235 -3.30 3.37 -10.69
N PHE A 236 -4.33 3.44 -9.84
CA PHE A 236 -5.55 4.16 -10.12
C PHE A 236 -5.28 5.62 -10.46
N ALA A 237 -4.48 6.32 -9.66
CA ALA A 237 -4.12 7.71 -9.93
C ALA A 237 -3.40 7.86 -11.29
N ALA A 238 -2.50 6.94 -11.63
CA ALA A 238 -1.81 6.94 -12.92
C ALA A 238 -2.77 6.63 -14.08
N ALA A 239 -3.71 5.70 -13.90
CA ALA A 239 -4.73 5.37 -14.89
C ALA A 239 -5.73 6.51 -15.12
N VAL A 240 -6.02 7.31 -14.09
CA VAL A 240 -6.84 8.52 -14.23
C VAL A 240 -6.07 9.64 -14.92
N LEU A 241 -4.79 9.86 -14.59
CA LEU A 241 -3.97 10.93 -15.19
C LEU A 241 -3.50 10.62 -16.61
N VAL A 242 -3.30 9.33 -16.93
CA VAL A 242 -2.85 8.83 -18.22
C VAL A 242 -3.79 7.69 -18.65
N PRO A 243 -5.00 8.04 -19.12
CA PRO A 243 -6.05 7.06 -19.41
C PRO A 243 -5.64 6.11 -20.53
N GLU A 244 -5.89 4.81 -20.37
CA GLU A 244 -5.52 3.82 -21.38
C GLU A 244 -6.19 4.11 -22.74
N GLN A 245 -7.42 4.65 -22.75
CA GLN A 245 -8.18 4.92 -23.98
C GLN A 245 -7.49 5.95 -24.88
N THR A 246 -6.67 6.83 -24.30
CA THR A 246 -5.91 7.86 -25.02
C THR A 246 -4.43 7.51 -25.13
N ALA A 247 -3.85 6.92 -24.09
CA ALA A 247 -2.44 6.60 -24.05
C ALA A 247 -2.07 5.41 -24.94
N VAL A 248 -2.94 4.39 -25.05
CA VAL A 248 -2.65 3.20 -25.86
C VAL A 248 -2.57 3.54 -27.36
N PRO A 249 -3.54 4.24 -27.98
CA PRO A 249 -3.41 4.63 -29.39
C PRO A 249 -2.17 5.47 -29.65
N PHE A 250 -1.88 6.44 -28.76
CA PHE A 250 -0.68 7.28 -28.83
C PHE A 250 0.61 6.45 -28.82
N LEU A 251 0.73 5.48 -27.91
CA LEU A 251 1.91 4.62 -27.83
C LEU A 251 1.99 3.63 -29.01
N GLN A 252 0.86 3.14 -29.52
CA GLN A 252 0.83 2.24 -30.68
C GLN A 252 1.27 2.96 -31.96
N GLU A 253 0.85 4.20 -32.15
CA GLU A 253 1.31 5.06 -33.25
C GLU A 253 2.83 5.27 -33.16
N ALA A 254 3.33 5.74 -32.01
CA ALA A 254 4.77 5.92 -31.78
C ALA A 254 5.56 4.61 -31.96
N LYS A 255 5.03 3.46 -31.54
CA LYS A 255 5.65 2.15 -31.81
C LYS A 255 5.73 1.86 -33.31
N SER A 256 4.68 2.14 -34.07
CA SER A 256 4.65 1.91 -35.53
C SER A 256 5.71 2.74 -36.27
N GLU A 257 5.96 3.96 -35.78
CA GLU A 257 6.99 4.89 -36.28
C GLU A 257 8.39 4.58 -35.72
N ARG A 258 8.47 3.63 -34.78
CA ARG A 258 9.68 3.27 -34.04
C ARG A 258 10.27 4.46 -33.27
N ASP A 259 9.41 5.22 -32.63
CA ASP A 259 9.75 6.46 -31.91
C ASP A 259 9.16 6.48 -30.49
N LEU A 260 9.03 5.32 -29.83
CA LEU A 260 8.58 5.27 -28.44
C LEU A 260 9.53 6.06 -27.54
N ALA A 261 8.94 6.98 -26.76
CA ALA A 261 9.65 7.82 -25.79
C ALA A 261 8.80 8.06 -24.54
N VAL A 262 9.43 8.04 -23.37
CA VAL A 262 8.75 8.29 -22.09
C VAL A 262 8.47 9.79 -21.91
N GLU A 263 9.34 10.63 -22.46
CA GLU A 263 9.28 12.08 -22.50
C GLU A 263 7.96 12.54 -23.12
N ASP A 264 7.54 11.93 -24.22
CA ASP A 264 6.33 12.35 -24.90
C ASP A 264 5.09 11.99 -24.08
N LEU A 265 5.08 10.83 -23.42
CA LEU A 265 4.01 10.45 -22.49
C LEU A 265 3.96 11.42 -21.29
N ARG A 266 5.12 11.83 -20.78
CA ARG A 266 5.24 12.86 -19.73
C ARG A 266 4.62 14.18 -20.18
N ASP A 267 4.96 14.63 -21.39
CA ASP A 267 4.60 15.95 -21.89
C ASP A 267 3.12 16.02 -22.32
N VAL A 268 2.65 15.04 -23.09
CA VAL A 268 1.26 14.95 -23.58
C VAL A 268 0.26 14.90 -22.42
N PHE A 269 0.55 14.15 -21.37
CA PHE A 269 -0.33 14.02 -20.20
C PHE A 269 0.05 14.96 -19.05
N SER A 270 1.10 15.77 -19.23
CA SER A 270 1.60 16.71 -18.24
C SER A 270 1.85 16.05 -16.87
N VAL A 271 2.47 14.86 -16.85
CA VAL A 271 2.83 14.10 -15.64
C VAL A 271 4.32 14.21 -15.32
N SER A 272 4.77 13.67 -14.19
CA SER A 272 6.21 13.58 -13.95
C SER A 272 6.82 12.45 -14.79
N TYR A 273 8.14 12.51 -15.00
CA TYR A 273 8.84 11.44 -15.72
C TYR A 273 8.67 10.08 -15.04
N GLU A 274 8.79 10.03 -13.70
CA GLU A 274 8.58 8.79 -12.95
C GLU A 274 7.17 8.20 -13.16
N MET A 275 6.14 9.04 -13.20
CA MET A 275 4.77 8.58 -13.42
C MET A 275 4.58 8.08 -14.86
N ALA A 276 5.10 8.80 -15.85
CA ALA A 276 5.06 8.36 -17.25
C ALA A 276 5.78 7.02 -17.44
N ALA A 277 7.00 6.89 -16.91
CA ALA A 277 7.78 5.65 -16.98
C ALA A 277 7.04 4.48 -16.30
N HIS A 278 6.47 4.70 -15.11
CA HIS A 278 5.67 3.68 -14.45
C HIS A 278 4.41 3.32 -15.24
N ARG A 279 3.67 4.30 -15.74
CA ARG A 279 2.47 4.05 -16.54
C ARG A 279 2.80 3.27 -17.81
N PHE A 280 3.92 3.58 -18.45
CA PHE A 280 4.40 2.80 -19.59
C PHE A 280 4.54 1.31 -19.22
N THR A 281 5.12 0.98 -18.07
CA THR A 281 5.22 -0.43 -17.63
C THR A 281 3.86 -1.11 -17.40
N ASN A 282 2.79 -0.36 -17.13
CA ASN A 282 1.45 -0.94 -17.00
C ASN A 282 0.84 -1.31 -18.36
N LEU A 283 1.17 -0.55 -19.41
CA LEU A 283 0.56 -0.68 -20.74
C LEU A 283 1.44 -1.50 -21.71
N ALA A 284 2.76 -1.52 -21.50
CA ALA A 284 3.75 -2.07 -22.44
C ALA A 284 3.45 -3.52 -22.84
N THR A 285 3.28 -4.41 -21.87
CA THR A 285 3.12 -5.84 -22.18
C THR A 285 1.74 -6.14 -22.74
N GLN A 286 0.68 -5.50 -22.23
CA GLN A 286 -0.68 -5.82 -22.64
C GLN A 286 -1.06 -5.24 -24.00
N TYR A 287 -0.64 -4.00 -24.28
CA TYR A 287 -1.11 -3.27 -25.46
C TYR A 287 -0.02 -3.04 -26.52
N LEU A 288 1.25 -3.14 -26.13
CA LEU A 288 2.37 -2.98 -27.03
C LEU A 288 3.12 -4.29 -27.27
N ASP A 289 2.82 -5.40 -26.59
CA ASP A 289 3.58 -6.66 -26.73
C ASP A 289 5.10 -6.42 -26.54
N LEU A 290 5.45 -5.70 -25.46
CA LEU A 290 6.82 -5.40 -25.04
C LEU A 290 7.03 -5.82 -23.60
N VAL A 291 8.20 -6.35 -23.29
CA VAL A 291 8.64 -6.56 -21.89
C VAL A 291 9.60 -5.44 -21.49
N CYS A 292 9.59 -5.05 -20.23
CA CYS A 292 10.44 -3.97 -19.76
C CYS A 292 10.86 -4.13 -18.31
N HIS A 293 11.83 -3.30 -17.93
CA HIS A 293 12.15 -3.02 -16.55
C HIS A 293 12.09 -1.53 -16.28
N PHE A 294 11.80 -1.22 -15.03
CA PHE A 294 11.81 0.11 -14.46
C PHE A 294 12.66 0.08 -13.18
N VAL A 295 13.46 1.12 -12.97
CA VAL A 295 14.14 1.31 -11.68
C VAL A 295 14.28 2.78 -11.33
N ARG A 296 14.10 3.08 -10.04
CA ARG A 296 14.39 4.35 -9.41
C ARG A 296 15.52 4.17 -8.42
N ASN A 297 16.62 4.89 -8.61
CA ASN A 297 17.77 4.85 -7.71
C ASN A 297 18.29 6.24 -7.38
N ASP A 298 19.03 6.34 -6.28
CA ASP A 298 19.82 7.55 -6.01
C ASP A 298 21.18 7.54 -6.72
N GLU A 299 21.91 8.65 -6.64
CA GLU A 299 23.25 8.82 -7.23
C GLU A 299 24.27 7.76 -6.80
N THR A 300 24.12 7.21 -5.59
CA THR A 300 25.01 6.16 -5.09
C THR A 300 24.65 4.77 -5.65
N GLY A 301 23.49 4.66 -6.29
CA GLY A 301 22.95 3.45 -6.88
C GLY A 301 22.01 2.68 -5.97
N ILE A 302 21.57 3.23 -4.84
CA ILE A 302 20.62 2.54 -3.96
C ILE A 302 19.25 2.55 -4.63
N ILE A 303 18.67 1.35 -4.78
CA ILE A 303 17.37 1.16 -5.41
C ILE A 303 16.27 1.49 -4.41
N HIS A 304 15.34 2.35 -4.81
CA HIS A 304 14.17 2.73 -4.02
C HIS A 304 12.87 2.16 -4.56
N LYS A 305 12.84 1.79 -5.84
CA LYS A 305 11.68 1.19 -6.50
C LYS A 305 12.13 0.47 -7.76
N ALA A 306 11.60 -0.70 -8.01
CA ALA A 306 11.91 -1.47 -9.22
C ALA A 306 10.72 -2.31 -9.67
N TYR A 307 10.67 -2.57 -10.97
CA TYR A 307 9.76 -3.52 -11.61
C TYR A 307 10.47 -4.14 -12.83
N GLU A 308 10.22 -5.41 -13.11
CA GLU A 308 10.73 -6.10 -14.29
C GLU A 308 9.84 -7.28 -14.70
N ASN A 309 9.73 -7.47 -16.01
CA ASN A 309 9.24 -8.70 -16.62
C ASN A 309 10.05 -9.13 -17.87
N ASP A 310 11.21 -8.53 -18.09
CA ASP A 310 12.05 -8.73 -19.28
C ASP A 310 13.28 -9.64 -19.05
N GLY A 311 13.40 -10.20 -17.85
CA GLY A 311 14.52 -11.06 -17.47
C GLY A 311 15.73 -10.31 -16.89
N LEU A 312 15.67 -8.99 -16.73
CA LEU A 312 16.71 -8.24 -16.02
C LEU A 312 16.80 -8.70 -14.55
N ALA A 313 17.93 -9.27 -14.14
CA ALA A 313 18.18 -9.58 -12.74
C ALA A 313 18.66 -8.34 -11.97
N PHE A 314 17.87 -7.90 -10.99
CA PHE A 314 18.26 -6.91 -9.99
C PHE A 314 19.05 -7.54 -8.84
N PRO A 315 19.91 -6.76 -8.13
CA PRO A 315 20.49 -7.21 -6.88
C PRO A 315 19.41 -7.38 -5.82
N THR A 316 19.46 -8.49 -5.09
CA THR A 316 18.51 -8.82 -4.02
C THR A 316 19.25 -9.21 -2.75
N ASP A 317 18.66 -8.94 -1.59
CA ASP A 317 19.12 -9.54 -0.33
C ASP A 317 18.70 -11.03 -0.21
N PRO A 318 19.07 -11.74 0.86
CA PRO A 318 18.66 -13.14 1.07
C PRO A 318 17.14 -13.37 1.12
N THR A 319 16.33 -12.34 1.36
CA THR A 319 14.86 -12.41 1.35
C THR A 319 14.26 -12.13 -0.04
N GLY A 320 15.08 -11.80 -1.04
CA GLY A 320 14.64 -11.43 -2.38
C GLY A 320 14.26 -9.95 -2.51
N ALA A 321 14.55 -9.11 -1.52
CA ALA A 321 14.23 -7.69 -1.55
C ALA A 321 15.27 -6.88 -2.36
N ILE A 322 14.78 -6.06 -3.30
CA ILE A 322 15.60 -5.19 -4.15
C ILE A 322 15.78 -3.80 -3.53
N GLU A 323 14.77 -3.27 -2.82
CA GLU A 323 14.88 -1.94 -2.20
C GLU A 323 16.01 -1.93 -1.16
N GLY A 324 16.81 -0.87 -1.18
CA GLY A 324 18.01 -0.73 -0.36
C GLY A 324 19.25 -1.42 -0.95
N GLN A 325 19.09 -2.29 -1.96
CA GLN A 325 20.22 -2.89 -2.65
C GLN A 325 20.88 -1.89 -3.61
N ARG A 326 22.18 -2.06 -3.84
CA ARG A 326 22.95 -1.18 -4.71
C ARG A 326 23.07 -1.77 -6.11
N MET A 327 22.57 -1.06 -7.12
CA MET A 327 22.71 -1.45 -8.53
C MET A 327 24.15 -1.31 -9.04
N CYS A 328 24.45 -2.06 -10.11
CA CYS A 328 25.78 -2.06 -10.70
C CYS A 328 26.16 -0.68 -11.24
N ARG A 329 27.41 -0.27 -11.00
CA ARG A 329 27.96 1.03 -11.42
C ARG A 329 27.85 1.30 -12.93
N TYR A 330 27.86 0.25 -13.75
CA TYR A 330 27.84 0.37 -15.21
C TYR A 330 26.43 0.49 -15.81
N TRP A 331 25.37 0.36 -15.01
CA TRP A 331 24.00 0.45 -15.53
C TRP A 331 23.59 1.91 -15.72
N ALA A 332 22.68 2.16 -16.67
CA ALA A 332 22.27 3.50 -17.10
C ALA A 332 21.83 4.39 -15.92
N GLY A 333 21.06 3.86 -14.97
CA GLY A 333 20.61 4.59 -13.78
C GLY A 333 21.73 5.11 -12.87
N ARG A 334 22.97 4.60 -13.00
CA ARG A 334 24.16 5.17 -12.34
C ARG A 334 25.03 5.98 -13.28
N GLN A 335 25.11 5.60 -14.55
CA GLN A 335 25.91 6.30 -15.55
C GLN A 335 25.34 7.69 -15.88
N VAL A 336 24.01 7.84 -15.84
CA VAL A 336 23.33 9.12 -16.12
C VAL A 336 23.81 10.27 -15.23
N PHE A 337 24.14 10.00 -13.97
CA PHE A 337 24.62 11.04 -13.03
C PHE A 337 25.99 11.63 -13.40
N ALA A 338 26.78 10.88 -14.18
CA ALA A 338 28.08 11.29 -14.71
C ALA A 338 28.00 11.81 -16.16
N SER A 339 26.81 11.84 -16.76
CA SER A 339 26.59 12.43 -18.08
C SER A 339 26.96 13.92 -18.05
N PRO A 340 27.65 14.45 -19.08
CA PRO A 340 27.93 15.88 -19.22
C PRO A 340 26.66 16.73 -19.19
N ASP A 341 25.58 16.22 -19.77
CA ASP A 341 24.24 16.78 -19.66
C ASP A 341 23.39 15.85 -18.78
N ARG A 342 23.44 16.12 -17.46
CA ARG A 342 22.82 15.32 -16.41
C ARG A 342 21.29 15.29 -16.50
N TYR A 343 20.66 16.35 -16.98
CA TYR A 343 19.20 16.51 -16.93
C TYR A 343 18.51 16.16 -18.25
N SER A 344 19.27 16.07 -19.34
CA SER A 344 18.80 15.47 -20.58
C SER A 344 18.63 13.96 -20.46
N THR A 345 17.82 13.41 -21.37
CA THR A 345 17.60 11.98 -21.49
C THR A 345 18.90 11.26 -21.88
N TYR A 346 19.25 10.22 -21.13
CA TYR A 346 20.46 9.43 -21.33
C TYR A 346 20.11 8.02 -21.81
N TYR A 347 20.50 7.69 -23.04
CA TYR A 347 20.31 6.36 -23.62
C TYR A 347 21.59 5.55 -23.53
N GLN A 348 21.51 4.27 -23.16
CA GLN A 348 22.66 3.38 -23.04
C GLN A 348 22.29 1.92 -23.34
N TYR A 349 23.16 1.23 -24.07
CA TYR A 349 23.19 -0.24 -24.09
C TYR A 349 24.07 -0.78 -22.97
N THR A 350 23.64 -1.86 -22.31
CA THR A 350 24.41 -2.56 -21.28
C THR A 350 24.48 -4.04 -21.58
N ASP A 351 25.68 -4.56 -21.86
CA ASP A 351 25.92 -5.99 -21.94
C ASP A 351 25.99 -6.59 -20.54
N LYS A 352 25.19 -7.61 -20.29
CA LYS A 352 25.22 -8.46 -19.09
C LYS A 352 25.53 -9.91 -19.49
N PRO A 353 25.92 -10.78 -18.54
CA PRO A 353 26.02 -12.21 -18.82
C PRO A 353 24.69 -12.73 -19.39
N GLY A 354 24.70 -13.18 -20.65
CA GLY A 354 23.56 -13.79 -21.34
C GLY A 354 22.58 -12.84 -22.04
N ALA A 355 22.64 -11.52 -21.83
CA ALA A 355 21.70 -10.59 -22.48
C ALA A 355 22.22 -9.15 -22.55
N THR A 356 21.81 -8.42 -23.59
CA THR A 356 22.03 -6.97 -23.73
C THR A 356 20.71 -6.25 -23.54
N HIS A 357 20.71 -5.18 -22.75
CA HIS A 357 19.54 -4.34 -22.50
C HIS A 357 19.81 -2.93 -23.00
N TRP A 358 18.79 -2.30 -23.57
CA TRP A 358 18.77 -0.87 -23.86
C TRP A 358 17.98 -0.17 -22.75
N CYS A 359 18.53 0.92 -22.23
CA CYS A 359 17.91 1.68 -21.16
C CYS A 359 17.91 3.17 -21.51
N VAL A 360 16.82 3.83 -21.16
CA VAL A 360 16.72 5.28 -21.04
C VAL A 360 16.75 5.66 -19.57
N GLY A 361 17.59 6.63 -19.20
CA GLY A 361 17.72 7.18 -17.86
C GLY A 361 17.48 8.68 -17.85
N HIS A 362 16.74 9.17 -16.85
CA HIS A 362 16.47 10.58 -16.63
C HIS A 362 16.67 10.93 -15.15
N VAL A 363 17.37 12.03 -14.87
CA VAL A 363 17.56 12.52 -13.50
C VAL A 363 16.41 13.46 -13.14
N ASP A 364 15.61 13.06 -12.16
CA ASP A 364 14.55 13.86 -11.56
C ASP A 364 15.15 14.70 -10.40
N PRO A 365 15.28 16.04 -10.57
CA PRO A 365 15.81 16.90 -9.52
C PRO A 365 14.81 17.02 -8.38
N SER A 366 15.22 16.66 -7.15
CA SER A 366 14.38 16.78 -5.96
C SER A 366 15.03 17.65 -4.89
N ARG A 367 14.22 18.25 -3.99
CA ARG A 367 14.71 19.04 -2.86
C ARG A 367 15.42 18.13 -1.84
N GLY A 368 16.70 17.86 -2.06
CA GLY A 368 17.61 17.22 -1.11
C GLY A 368 18.45 16.06 -1.68
N ARG A 369 17.93 15.29 -2.64
CA ARG A 369 18.67 14.21 -3.30
C ARG A 369 18.15 13.99 -4.72
N ASP A 370 19.04 13.93 -5.71
CA ASP A 370 18.66 13.60 -7.08
C ASP A 370 18.37 12.10 -7.20
N PHE A 371 17.35 11.75 -7.99
CA PHE A 371 17.02 10.37 -8.32
C PHE A 371 17.11 10.15 -9.82
N ALA A 372 17.59 9.00 -10.24
CA ALA A 372 17.51 8.55 -11.63
C ALA A 372 16.29 7.64 -11.77
N ILE A 373 15.50 7.91 -12.82
CA ILE A 373 14.42 7.05 -13.30
C ILE A 373 14.91 6.39 -14.57
N THR A 374 14.95 5.06 -14.58
CA THR A 374 15.37 4.28 -15.74
C THR A 374 14.22 3.39 -16.20
N LEU A 375 13.92 3.43 -17.50
CA LEU A 375 13.11 2.44 -18.19
C LEU A 375 14.03 1.70 -19.16
N GLY A 376 13.89 0.39 -19.30
CA GLY A 376 14.65 -0.35 -20.30
C GLY A 376 13.95 -1.60 -20.79
N VAL A 377 14.49 -2.14 -21.87
CA VAL A 377 13.97 -3.29 -22.60
C VAL A 377 15.12 -4.18 -23.10
N PRO A 378 14.87 -5.45 -23.48
CA PRO A 378 15.85 -6.27 -24.16
C PRO A 378 16.31 -5.64 -25.48
N TYR A 379 17.53 -5.94 -25.91
CA TYR A 379 18.12 -5.41 -27.15
C TYR A 379 17.20 -5.54 -28.38
N THR A 380 16.50 -6.67 -28.52
CA THR A 380 15.60 -6.92 -29.65
C THR A 380 14.41 -5.95 -29.71
N GLU A 381 14.01 -5.40 -28.58
CA GLU A 381 12.88 -4.47 -28.44
C GLU A 381 13.31 -3.01 -28.57
N SER A 382 14.61 -2.69 -28.42
CA SER A 382 15.12 -1.32 -28.54
C SER A 382 14.80 -0.69 -29.90
N ARG A 383 14.61 -1.52 -30.94
CA ARG A 383 14.24 -1.08 -32.29
C ARG A 383 12.98 -0.22 -32.35
N TRP A 384 12.11 -0.28 -31.34
CA TRP A 384 10.86 0.47 -31.27
C TRP A 384 11.00 1.84 -30.61
N PHE A 385 12.14 2.12 -29.97
CA PHE A 385 12.36 3.30 -29.15
C PHE A 385 13.18 4.36 -29.87
N ARG A 386 12.92 5.62 -29.50
CA ARG A 386 13.79 6.76 -29.77
C ARG A 386 15.13 6.59 -29.03
N GLY A 387 16.24 7.05 -29.59
CA GLY A 387 17.56 6.95 -28.96
C GLY A 387 18.20 5.56 -29.02
N ARG A 388 17.62 4.64 -29.82
CA ARG A 388 18.19 3.30 -30.09
C ARG A 388 19.54 3.32 -30.79
N ASP A 389 19.89 4.43 -31.42
CA ASP A 389 21.13 4.70 -32.17
C ASP A 389 22.25 5.26 -31.28
N THR A 390 22.04 5.31 -29.96
CA THR A 390 23.06 5.73 -29.00
C THR A 390 24.36 4.93 -29.12
N ASN A 391 25.49 5.64 -29.03
CA ASN A 391 26.82 5.05 -28.97
C ASN A 391 27.27 4.74 -27.53
N ASN A 392 26.47 5.12 -26.53
CA ASN A 392 26.77 4.82 -25.14
C ASN A 392 26.58 3.32 -24.90
N HIS A 393 27.67 2.60 -24.72
CA HIS A 393 27.66 1.16 -24.49
C HIS A 393 28.55 0.81 -23.32
N SER A 394 27.99 0.13 -22.32
CA SER A 394 28.74 -0.38 -21.18
C SER A 394 28.70 -1.90 -21.15
N LYS A 395 29.74 -2.50 -20.56
CA LYS A 395 29.82 -3.94 -20.34
C LYS A 395 29.92 -4.23 -18.86
N SER A 396 29.03 -5.08 -18.36
CA SER A 396 29.04 -5.56 -16.99
C SER A 396 29.17 -7.07 -17.00
N GLY A 397 30.29 -7.60 -16.48
CA GLY A 397 30.41 -9.03 -16.18
C GLY A 397 29.54 -9.48 -14.99
N CYS A 398 28.68 -8.59 -14.48
CA CYS A 398 27.89 -8.84 -13.28
C CYS A 398 26.48 -9.33 -13.64
N PRO A 399 26.11 -10.56 -13.26
CA PRO A 399 24.79 -11.08 -13.56
C PRO A 399 23.68 -10.32 -12.82
N ASN A 400 23.87 -10.11 -11.51
CA ASN A 400 22.88 -9.54 -10.60
C ASN A 400 23.35 -8.24 -9.90
N GLY A 401 24.54 -7.72 -10.21
CA GLY A 401 25.05 -6.46 -9.68
C GLY A 401 25.88 -6.55 -8.38
N GLU A 402 25.87 -7.67 -7.65
CA GLU A 402 26.65 -7.83 -6.41
C GLU A 402 28.16 -7.63 -6.63
N CYS A 403 28.70 -8.19 -7.70
CA CYS A 403 30.12 -8.04 -8.04
C CYS A 403 30.53 -6.57 -8.29
N CYS A 404 29.59 -5.70 -8.67
CA CYS A 404 29.85 -4.27 -8.86
C CYS A 404 29.90 -3.49 -7.53
N GLN A 405 29.47 -4.11 -6.42
CA GLN A 405 29.58 -3.55 -5.07
C GLN A 405 30.97 -3.78 -4.48
N ARG A 406 31.68 -4.83 -4.92
CA ARG A 406 33.06 -5.09 -4.52
C ARG A 406 34.03 -4.18 -5.29
N PRO A 407 35.10 -3.70 -4.64
CA PRO A 407 36.19 -3.06 -5.37
C PRO A 407 36.85 -4.07 -6.33
N PRO A 408 37.36 -3.63 -7.50
CA PRO A 408 38.21 -4.45 -8.36
C PRO A 408 39.36 -5.06 -7.56
N ALA A 409 39.72 -6.32 -7.83
CA ALA A 409 40.72 -7.06 -7.05
C ALA A 409 42.07 -6.33 -6.95
N GLU A 410 42.51 -5.70 -8.04
CA GLU A 410 43.75 -4.92 -8.09
C GLU A 410 43.69 -3.63 -7.22
N LEU A 411 42.50 -3.05 -7.04
CA LEU A 411 42.32 -1.90 -6.14
C LEU A 411 42.22 -2.37 -4.69
N ALA A 412 41.51 -3.47 -4.44
CA ALA A 412 41.43 -4.08 -3.11
C ALA A 412 42.83 -4.46 -2.60
N SER A 413 43.63 -5.16 -3.40
CA SER A 413 44.98 -5.58 -3.03
C SER A 413 45.92 -4.42 -2.69
N ARG A 414 45.68 -3.23 -3.26
CA ARG A 414 46.48 -2.02 -3.01
C ARG A 414 46.04 -1.23 -1.79
N TRP A 415 44.73 -1.19 -1.51
CA TRP A 415 44.16 -0.19 -0.60
C TRP A 415 43.37 -0.78 0.58
N GLU A 416 43.03 -2.06 0.56
CA GLU A 416 42.32 -2.72 1.66
C GLU A 416 43.17 -2.68 2.94
N GLY A 417 42.57 -2.20 4.03
CA GLY A 417 43.27 -1.96 5.30
C GLY A 417 44.21 -0.74 5.32
N MET A 418 44.48 -0.11 4.18
CA MET A 418 45.42 1.03 4.05
C MET A 418 44.73 2.40 4.02
N VAL A 419 43.39 2.44 3.93
CA VAL A 419 42.61 3.66 3.81
C VAL A 419 41.51 3.69 4.86
N TRP A 420 41.38 4.80 5.59
CA TRP A 420 40.34 5.00 6.60
C TRP A 420 39.36 6.10 6.16
N PRO A 421 38.13 5.75 5.76
CA PRO A 421 37.14 6.76 5.40
C PRO A 421 36.52 7.40 6.66
N SER A 422 36.40 8.72 6.69
CA SER A 422 35.54 9.42 7.66
C SER A 422 34.13 9.53 7.08
N ALA A 423 33.19 8.79 7.65
CA ALA A 423 31.80 8.75 7.16
C ALA A 423 31.02 10.01 7.60
N ARG A 424 30.20 10.55 6.70
CA ARG A 424 29.19 11.55 7.07
C ARG A 424 28.04 10.84 7.80
N ALA A 425 27.74 11.25 9.02
CA ALA A 425 26.59 10.72 9.76
C ALA A 425 25.29 11.20 9.12
N HIS A 426 24.45 10.27 8.65
CA HIS A 426 23.08 10.56 8.21
C HIS A 426 22.14 10.44 9.42
N SER A 427 21.60 11.56 9.89
CA SER A 427 20.73 11.68 11.08
C SER A 427 19.49 10.77 11.06
N HIS A 428 19.07 10.29 9.89
CA HIS A 428 17.86 9.46 9.72
C HIS A 428 18.05 7.96 10.03
N VAL A 429 19.29 7.47 10.19
CA VAL A 429 19.55 6.03 10.43
C VAL A 429 19.21 5.61 11.86
N LEU A 430 19.06 6.57 12.79
CA LEU A 430 18.89 6.32 14.23
C LEU A 430 17.45 6.51 14.75
N ALA A 431 16.51 6.96 13.91
CA ALA A 431 15.12 7.15 14.32
C ALA A 431 14.29 5.93 13.92
N ALA A 432 13.89 5.13 14.91
CA ALA A 432 12.88 4.09 14.71
C ALA A 432 11.56 4.72 14.21
N LEU A 433 10.89 4.06 13.27
CA LEU A 433 9.58 4.50 12.77
C LEU A 433 8.54 4.48 13.92
N PRO A 434 7.60 5.45 13.97
CA PRO A 434 6.51 5.43 14.95
C PRO A 434 5.66 4.17 14.84
N ALA A 435 5.21 3.66 15.99
CA ALA A 435 4.41 2.46 16.14
C ALA A 435 2.92 2.80 16.15
N ASP A 436 2.36 3.13 15.00
CA ASP A 436 0.95 3.49 14.85
C ASP A 436 0.23 2.60 13.82
N THR A 437 -1.10 2.58 13.92
CA THR A 437 -2.04 1.77 13.12
C THR A 437 -1.97 2.04 11.62
N PHE A 438 -1.42 3.19 11.22
CA PHE A 438 -0.98 3.49 9.87
C PHE A 438 0.53 3.80 9.93
N PRO A 439 1.41 3.03 9.25
CA PRO A 439 2.85 3.18 9.42
C PRO A 439 3.34 4.62 9.19
N GLY A 440 3.85 5.25 10.26
CA GLY A 440 4.41 6.61 10.22
C GLY A 440 3.39 7.76 10.28
N VAL A 441 2.12 7.49 10.65
CA VAL A 441 1.09 8.52 10.85
C VAL A 441 0.67 8.59 12.32
N ASP A 442 0.79 9.78 12.92
CA ASP A 442 0.26 10.08 14.25
C ASP A 442 -1.26 10.34 14.17
N GLU A 443 -2.07 9.42 14.69
CA GLU A 443 -3.52 9.54 14.68
C GLU A 443 -4.05 10.66 15.57
N ALA A 444 -3.39 10.95 16.70
CA ALA A 444 -3.83 11.99 17.62
C ALA A 444 -3.73 13.37 16.94
N ASP A 445 -2.64 13.61 16.22
CA ASP A 445 -2.46 14.82 15.41
C ASP A 445 -3.54 14.93 14.31
N VAL A 446 -3.89 13.81 13.65
CA VAL A 446 -4.94 13.78 12.61
C VAL A 446 -6.32 14.08 13.19
N TYR A 447 -6.69 13.47 14.32
CA TYR A 447 -7.98 13.71 14.96
C TYR A 447 -8.10 15.15 15.47
N ALA A 448 -7.04 15.68 16.11
CA ALA A 448 -6.99 17.08 16.55
C ALA A 448 -7.14 18.04 15.36
N PHE A 449 -6.48 17.74 14.24
CA PHE A 449 -6.60 18.53 13.01
C PHE A 449 -8.03 18.54 12.47
N VAL A 450 -8.70 17.38 12.36
CA VAL A 450 -10.08 17.31 11.84
C VAL A 450 -11.04 18.06 12.75
N GLU A 451 -10.89 17.92 14.08
CA GLU A 451 -11.74 18.63 15.05
C GLU A 451 -11.62 20.14 14.93
N ALA A 452 -10.38 20.65 14.79
CA ALA A 452 -10.14 22.08 14.57
C ALA A 452 -10.78 22.63 13.28
N HIS A 453 -11.07 21.76 12.31
CA HIS A 453 -11.63 22.10 11.00
C HIS A 453 -13.13 21.76 10.85
N GLN A 454 -13.84 21.46 11.95
CA GLN A 454 -15.30 21.21 11.96
C GLN A 454 -16.16 22.47 11.65
N GLY A 455 -15.53 23.64 11.43
CA GLY A 455 -16.18 24.88 11.00
C GLY A 455 -17.00 24.79 9.71
#